data_AF-A0A0E9MYK2-F1
#
_entry.id   AF-A0A0E9MYK2-F1
#
_cell.length_a   1.000
_cell.length_b   1.000
_cell.length_c   1.000
_cell.angle_alpha   90.00
_cell.angle_beta   90.00
_cell.angle_gamma   90.00
#
_symmetry.space_group_name_H-M   'P 1'
#
loop_
_entity.id
_entity.type
_entity.pdbx_description
1 polymer ?
#
loop_
_entity_poly.entity_id
_entity_poly.type
_entity_poly.pdbx_seq_one_letter_code
_entity_poly.pdbx_strand_id
1 'polypeptide(L)' 'MSNMEQDAKDLLSRTILTISVGSLWLLINSTFGLGFGWFFFDRRPTLGNYIFYVWFLVTGVFLVLFFIRIWKKKFKVD' A
#
# COMPACT_ATOMS: atom_id res chain seq x y z
N MET A 1 -32.62 0.23 6.03
CA MET A 1 -31.92 -0.09 4.76
C MET A 1 -31.82 -1.59 4.64
N SER A 2 -31.93 -2.16 3.43
CA SER A 2 -31.86 -3.61 3.27
C SER A 2 -30.44 -4.10 3.58
N ASN A 3 -30.30 -5.30 4.17
CA ASN A 3 -28.99 -5.90 4.47
C ASN A 3 -28.06 -5.93 3.23
N MET A 4 -28.63 -6.07 2.02
CA MET A 4 -27.89 -6.03 0.76
C MET A 4 -27.23 -4.68 0.48
N GLU A 5 -27.86 -3.57 0.87
CA GLU A 5 -27.30 -2.23 0.68
C GLU A 5 -26.09 -1.99 1.60
N GLN A 6 -26.15 -2.48 2.84
CA GLN A 6 -25.03 -2.39 3.79
C GLN A 6 -23.84 -3.25 3.34
N ASP A 7 -24.09 -4.47 2.87
CA ASP A 7 -23.03 -5.33 2.32
C ASP A 7 -22.36 -4.73 1.07
N ALA A 8 -23.16 -4.15 0.16
CA ALA A 8 -22.63 -3.47 -1.03
C ALA A 8 -21.76 -2.25 -0.65
N LYS A 9 -22.21 -1.45 0.32
CA LYS A 9 -21.46 -0.30 0.85
C LYS A 9 -20.15 -0.73 1.51
N ASP A 10 -20.14 -1.85 2.23
CA ASP A 10 -18.94 -2.40 2.87
C ASP A 10 -17.89 -2.80 1.83
N LEU A 11 -18.31 -3.56 0.82
CA LEU A 11 -17.41 -4.02 -0.24
C LEU A 11 -16.81 -2.86 -1.03
N LEU A 12 -17.63 -1.88 -1.40
CA LEU A 12 -17.16 -0.68 -2.10
C LEU A 12 -16.18 0.11 -1.24
N SER A 13 -16.51 0.36 0.03
CA SER A 13 -15.65 1.12 0.94
C SER A 13 -14.31 0.43 1.17
N ARG A 14 -14.30 -0.89 1.37
CA ARG A 14 -13.06 -1.68 1.51
C ARG A 14 -12.23 -1.69 0.23
N THR A 15 -12.88 -1.78 -0.92
CA THR A 15 -12.20 -1.74 -2.22
C THR A 15 -11.56 -0.38 -2.44
N ILE A 16 -12.30 0.72 -2.23
CA ILE A 16 -11.80 2.09 -2.33
C ILE A 16 -10.63 2.31 -1.37
N LEU A 17 -10.76 1.87 -0.11
CA LEU A 17 -9.67 1.97 0.87
C LEU A 17 -8.42 1.21 0.42
N THR A 18 -8.58 -0.01 -0.09
CA THR A 18 -7.47 -0.85 -0.57
C THR A 18 -6.75 -0.17 -1.74
N ILE A 19 -7.51 0.32 -2.73
CA ILE A 19 -6.96 1.01 -3.90
C ILE A 19 -6.29 2.33 -3.50
N SER A 20 -6.93 3.11 -2.62
CA SER A 20 -6.41 4.41 -2.18
C SER A 20 -5.09 4.26 -1.42
N VAL A 21 -5.04 3.32 -0.47
CA VAL A 21 -3.83 3.04 0.32
C VAL A 21 -2.73 2.45 -0.54
N GLY A 22 -3.06 1.53 -1.47
CA GLY A 22 -2.09 0.99 -2.42
C GLY A 22 -1.51 2.05 -3.36
N SER A 23 -2.37 2.96 -3.84
CA SER A 23 -1.96 4.07 -4.71
C SER A 23 -1.08 5.07 -3.97
N LEU A 24 -1.45 5.43 -2.74
CA LEU A 24 -0.63 6.29 -1.87
C LEU A 24 0.74 5.67 -1.60
N TRP A 25 0.78 4.37 -1.28
CA TRP A 25 2.04 3.66 -1.06
C TRP A 25 2.93 3.70 -2.33
N LEU A 26 2.36 3.48 -3.51
CA LEU A 26 3.10 3.59 -4.77
C LEU A 26 3.60 5.00 -5.03
N LEU A 27 2.78 6.03 -4.81
CA LEU A 27 3.15 7.43 -5.01
C LEU A 27 4.30 7.84 -4.09
N ILE A 28 4.22 7.49 -2.81
CA ILE A 28 5.30 7.77 -1.85
C ILE A 28 6.58 7.07 -2.31
N ASN A 29 6.54 5.75 -2.51
CA ASN A 29 7.76 5.01 -2.87
C ASN A 29 8.34 5.46 -4.22
N SER A 30 7.51 5.80 -5.19
CA SER A 30 7.98 6.32 -6.48
C SER A 30 8.57 7.72 -6.36
N THR A 31 7.95 8.60 -5.56
CA THR A 31 8.46 9.97 -5.34
C THR A 31 9.80 9.94 -4.61
N PHE A 32 9.93 9.12 -3.56
CA PHE A 32 11.19 8.95 -2.84
C PHE A 32 12.24 8.22 -3.71
N GLY A 33 11.85 7.17 -4.42
CA GLY A 33 12.76 6.39 -5.26
C GLY A 33 13.31 7.18 -6.44
N LEU A 34 12.45 7.95 -7.13
CA LEU A 34 12.85 8.79 -8.26
C LEU A 34 13.49 10.10 -7.80
N GLY A 35 12.93 10.76 -6.77
CA GLY A 35 13.41 12.04 -6.27
C GLY A 35 14.81 12.00 -5.66
N PHE A 36 15.17 10.89 -4.99
CA PHE A 36 16.53 10.69 -4.48
C PHE A 36 17.47 10.00 -5.48
N GLY A 37 16.99 9.66 -6.69
CA GLY A 37 17.77 8.94 -7.69
C GLY A 37 18.10 7.50 -7.30
N TRP A 38 17.52 6.96 -6.23
CA TRP A 38 17.81 5.60 -5.74
C TRP A 38 17.27 4.50 -6.66
N PHE A 39 16.38 4.86 -7.59
CA PHE A 39 15.85 3.97 -8.62
C PHE A 39 16.86 3.66 -9.74
N PHE A 40 17.84 4.54 -9.97
CA PHE A 40 18.80 4.39 -11.05
C PHE A 40 20.19 4.09 -10.48
N PHE A 41 20.78 2.99 -10.92
CA PHE A 41 22.16 2.64 -10.60
C PHE A 41 23.08 3.36 -11.58
N ASP A 42 23.48 4.59 -11.25
CA ASP A 42 24.27 5.40 -12.19
C ASP A 42 25.64 4.76 -12.53
N ARG A 43 26.35 4.19 -11.54
CA ARG A 43 27.63 3.42 -11.75
C ARG A 43 27.97 2.37 -10.69
N ARG A 44 27.60 2.58 -9.41
CA ARG A 44 27.80 1.64 -8.30
C ARG A 44 26.59 1.73 -7.36
N PRO A 45 26.07 0.60 -6.84
CA PRO A 45 24.99 0.65 -5.86
C PRO A 45 25.51 1.35 -4.59
N THR A 46 24.93 2.49 -4.26
CA THR A 46 25.23 3.25 -3.04
C THR A 46 24.45 2.67 -1.87
N LEU A 47 24.88 2.95 -0.64
CA LEU A 47 24.19 2.52 0.58
C LEU A 47 22.70 2.96 0.60
N GLY A 48 22.40 4.13 0.01
CA GLY A 48 21.04 4.65 -0.10
C GLY A 48 20.11 3.74 -0.93
N ASN A 49 20.62 3.13 -2.00
CA ASN A 49 19.83 2.21 -2.82
C ASN A 49 19.46 0.96 -2.02
N TYR A 50 20.43 0.36 -1.30
CA TYR A 50 20.17 -0.82 -0.48
C TYR A 50 19.14 -0.54 0.62
N ILE A 51 19.27 0.59 1.33
CA ILE A 51 18.30 1.00 2.35
C ILE A 51 16.92 1.21 1.72
N PHE A 52 16.84 1.84 0.56
CA PHE A 52 15.58 2.06 -0.15
C PHE A 52 14.91 0.74 -0.56
N TYR A 53 15.64 -0.22 -1.12
CA TYR A 53 15.08 -1.51 -1.51
C TYR A 53 14.63 -2.34 -0.31
N VAL A 54 15.38 -2.31 0.80
CA VAL A 54 14.96 -2.97 2.05
C VAL A 54 13.70 -2.30 2.60
N TRP A 55 13.65 -0.96 2.63
CA TRP A 55 12.47 -0.20 3.04
C TRP A 55 11.25 -0.51 2.15
N PHE A 56 11.44 -0.53 0.83
CA PHE A 56 10.40 -0.86 -0.14
C PHE A 56 9.84 -2.27 0.09
N LEU A 57 10.70 -3.26 0.29
CA LEU A 57 10.29 -4.63 0.61
C LEU A 57 9.54 -4.71 1.95
N VAL A 58 10.09 -4.11 3.01
CA VAL A 58 9.46 -4.14 4.34
C VAL A 58 8.10 -3.47 4.32
N THR A 59 8.01 -2.26 3.75
CA THR A 59 6.73 -1.55 3.67
C THR A 59 5.73 -2.24 2.74
N GLY A 60 6.20 -2.91 1.68
CA GLY A 60 5.36 -3.73 0.81
C GLY A 60 4.76 -4.94 1.55
N VAL A 61 5.57 -5.65 2.34
CA VAL A 61 5.07 -6.75 3.19
C VAL A 61 4.04 -6.23 4.19
N PHE A 62 4.31 -5.10 4.86
CA PHE A 62 3.36 -4.48 5.77
C PHE A 62 2.06 -4.07 5.08
N LEU A 63 2.12 -3.54 3.85
CA LEU A 63 0.95 -3.18 3.05
C LEU A 63 0.09 -4.41 2.75
N VAL A 64 0.70 -5.52 2.33
CA VAL A 64 -0.01 -6.78 2.06
C VAL A 64 -0.65 -7.32 3.34
N LEU A 65 0.07 -7.31 4.47
CA LEU A 65 -0.48 -7.72 5.77
C LEU A 65 -1.64 -6.81 6.21
N PHE A 66 -1.53 -5.51 5.96
CA PHE A 66 -2.58 -4.53 6.24
C PHE A 66 -3.85 -4.83 5.43
N PHE A 67 -3.72 -5.13 4.14
CA PHE A 67 -4.83 -5.57 3.31
C PHE A 67 -5.41 -6.90 3.81
N ILE A 68 -4.58 -7.92 4.05
CA ILE A 68 -5.07 -9.19 4.63
C ILE A 68 -5.86 -8.95 5.92
N ARG A 69 -5.42 -8.01 6.77
CA ARG A 69 -6.11 -7.63 8.00
C ARG A 69 -7.44 -6.91 7.73
N ILE A 70 -7.50 -5.98 6.79
CA ILE A 70 -8.74 -5.32 6.35
C ILE A 70 -9.76 -6.34 5.86
N TRP A 71 -9.31 -7.31 5.07
CA TRP A 71 -10.19 -8.31 4.45
C TRP A 71 -10.60 -9.41 5.45
N LYS A 72 -9.75 -9.75 6.42
CA LYS A 72 -10.07 -10.70 7.52
C LYS A 72 -11.02 -10.13 8.57
N LYS A 73 -10.94 -8.83 8.88
CA LYS A 73 -11.82 -8.20 9.87
C LYS A 73 -13.12 -7.81 9.17
N LYS A 74 -14.24 -8.54 9.40
CA LYS A 74 -15.55 -8.04 8.95
C LYS A 74 -15.72 -6.63 9.49
N PHE A 75 -15.91 -5.66 8.60
CA PHE A 75 -16.30 -4.33 8.99
C PHE A 75 -17.66 -4.48 9.66
N LYS A 76 -17.69 -4.30 10.99
CA LYS A 76 -18.97 -4.09 11.67
C LYS A 76 -19.39 -2.69 11.29
N VAL A 77 -20.28 -2.60 10.31
CA VAL A 77 -21.07 -1.40 10.08
C VAL A 77 -22.15 -1.45 11.16
N ASP A 78 -21.88 -0.81 12.30
CA ASP A 78 -22.89 -0.58 13.34
C ASP A 78 -23.95 0.42 12.85
#